data_AF-A0AAD9GS25-F1
#
_entry.id   AF-A0AAD9GS25-F1
#
_cell.length_a   1.000
_cell.length_b   1.000
_cell.length_c   1.000
_cell.angle_alpha   90.00
_cell.angle_beta   90.00
_cell.angle_gamma   90.00
#
_symmetry.space_group_name_H-M   'P 1'
#
loop_
_entity.id
_entity.type
_entity.pdbx_description
1 polymer ?
#
loop_
_entity_poly.entity_id
_entity_poly.type
_entity_poly.pdbx_seq_one_letter_code
_entity_poly.pdbx_strand_id
1 'polypeptide(L)'
;MFTTSINLTRMQELQCVAQSYAWGKSGLESSVAQLKEAGDESFKADAATPYAELWMGTHPNGPSKVLREDGEPQLLSDWISSLRANETGDLPYLFKVLSVRKALSIQAHPDIPLARELHANFPQIYKDANHKPEMTIALTRFEALCQFREINEIAAYLQAVPELRALVDAEGLQLYGCWLSSDLLLTIRLVQRLITQQNEAALREFFRCFVYAESDNIVAQLRALRTRLEASPSLTALEKLVLRLDNEYPGDIGCFCPFLLNYLTLEPGEAMFLDANEPHAYLSGDCVECMACSDNVVRAGLTPKFIDKETLHSMLTYNTGKPHVYRGDLQGDGVSRLYSSPVPEFEVEALELKPRQRYALPARKGDSIVLVISGSGSTVEPSGTADGRVMSKGHVFFLPQGEILEIQGGEDGLSAFRASPNERLASRNA
;
A
#
# COMPACT_ATOMS: atom_id res chain seq x y z
N MET A 1 -19.53 -18.76 -43.23
CA MET A 1 -19.30 -18.07 -41.95
C MET A 1 -18.32 -18.91 -41.16
N PHE A 2 -17.04 -18.52 -41.17
CA PHE A 2 -16.07 -19.11 -40.25
C PHE A 2 -16.29 -18.40 -38.91
N THR A 3 -16.92 -19.07 -37.96
CA THR A 3 -16.87 -18.66 -36.56
C THR A 3 -15.45 -18.91 -36.08
N THR A 4 -14.64 -17.87 -36.02
CA THR A 4 -13.40 -17.86 -35.22
C THR A 4 -13.80 -18.17 -33.79
N SER A 5 -13.59 -19.41 -33.35
CA SER A 5 -13.71 -19.77 -31.94
C SER A 5 -12.67 -18.95 -31.20
N ILE A 6 -13.09 -17.91 -30.47
CA ILE A 6 -12.23 -17.18 -29.55
C ILE A 6 -11.68 -18.22 -28.59
N ASN A 7 -10.35 -18.38 -28.55
CA ASN A 7 -9.71 -19.31 -27.65
C ASN A 7 -9.69 -18.66 -26.26
N LEU A 8 -10.82 -18.79 -25.56
CA LEU A 8 -11.12 -18.17 -24.27
C LEU A 8 -10.13 -18.58 -23.16
N THR A 9 -9.31 -19.61 -23.36
CA THR A 9 -8.37 -20.17 -22.37
C THR A 9 -6.92 -19.76 -22.61
N ARG A 10 -6.69 -18.55 -23.11
CA ARG A 10 -5.34 -18.01 -23.34
C ARG A 10 -5.15 -16.69 -22.59
N MET A 11 -3.91 -16.43 -22.15
CA MET A 11 -3.45 -15.14 -21.64
C MET A 11 -4.02 -13.97 -22.45
N GLN A 12 -4.61 -12.94 -21.82
CA GLN A 12 -5.17 -11.75 -22.48
C GLN A 12 -4.45 -10.47 -22.04
N GLU A 13 -4.23 -9.54 -22.96
CA GLU A 13 -3.67 -8.22 -22.61
C GLU A 13 -4.74 -7.32 -21.99
N LEU A 14 -4.34 -6.49 -21.02
CA LEU A 14 -5.22 -5.63 -20.25
C LEU A 14 -4.89 -4.15 -20.46
N GLN A 15 -5.92 -3.37 -20.79
CA GLN A 15 -5.90 -1.93 -20.60
C GLN A 15 -6.22 -1.60 -19.13
N CYS A 16 -5.26 -0.98 -18.45
CA CYS A 16 -5.34 -0.64 -17.03
C CYS A 16 -5.52 0.87 -16.80
N VAL A 17 -6.02 1.23 -15.62
CA VAL A 17 -6.39 2.61 -15.26
C VAL A 17 -5.28 3.26 -14.42
N ALA A 18 -4.81 4.43 -14.84
CA ALA A 18 -3.91 5.26 -14.04
C ALA A 18 -4.72 6.31 -13.27
N GLN A 19 -4.55 6.35 -11.94
CA GLN A 19 -5.17 7.34 -11.05
C GLN A 19 -4.25 8.54 -10.84
N SER A 20 -4.80 9.74 -10.96
CA SER A 20 -4.05 11.01 -10.86
C SER A 20 -4.23 11.71 -9.51
N TYR A 21 -4.02 10.99 -8.41
CA TYR A 21 -4.11 11.58 -7.07
C TYR A 21 -2.97 12.58 -6.81
N ALA A 22 -3.28 13.65 -6.08
CA ALA A 22 -2.35 14.78 -5.87
C ALA A 22 -1.03 14.40 -5.18
N TRP A 23 -0.97 13.27 -4.48
CA TRP A 23 0.24 12.79 -3.82
C TRP A 23 1.23 12.10 -4.77
N GLY A 24 0.81 11.77 -5.99
CA GLY A 24 1.64 11.07 -6.98
C GLY A 24 2.80 11.91 -7.52
N LYS A 25 3.84 11.25 -8.04
CA LYS A 25 4.90 11.91 -8.82
C LYS A 25 4.34 12.50 -10.12
N SER A 26 4.93 13.59 -10.60
CA SER A 26 4.44 14.31 -11.79
C SER A 26 5.06 13.79 -13.08
N GLY A 27 4.26 13.68 -14.14
CA GLY A 27 4.71 13.27 -15.46
C GLY A 27 5.54 11.98 -15.45
N LEU A 28 6.60 11.94 -16.26
CA LEU A 28 7.48 10.78 -16.39
C LEU A 28 8.44 10.56 -15.22
N GLU A 29 8.44 11.41 -14.19
CA GLU A 29 9.06 11.04 -12.90
C GLU A 29 8.29 9.92 -12.20
N SER A 30 7.02 9.74 -12.55
CA SER A 30 6.17 8.67 -12.05
C SER A 30 6.41 7.36 -12.79
N SER A 31 6.72 6.30 -12.05
CA SER A 31 6.76 4.94 -12.60
C SER A 31 5.40 4.51 -13.16
N VAL A 32 4.28 5.03 -12.61
CA VAL A 32 2.93 4.78 -13.14
C VAL A 32 2.78 5.38 -14.54
N ALA A 33 3.21 6.63 -14.74
CA ALA A 33 3.15 7.29 -16.05
C ALA A 33 4.06 6.60 -17.07
N GLN A 34 5.28 6.22 -16.65
CA GLN A 34 6.22 5.49 -17.52
C GLN A 34 5.67 4.15 -17.97
N LEU A 35 5.06 3.38 -17.06
CA LEU A 35 4.44 2.10 -17.41
C LEU A 35 3.23 2.29 -18.31
N LYS A 36 2.37 3.26 -17.97
CA LYS A 36 1.15 3.53 -18.76
C LYS A 36 1.48 4.00 -20.17
N GLU A 37 2.45 4.89 -20.35
CA GLU A 37 2.87 5.37 -21.68
C GLU A 37 3.62 4.30 -22.48
N ALA A 38 4.38 3.42 -21.83
CA ALA A 38 5.06 2.33 -22.52
C ALA A 38 4.11 1.22 -22.99
N GLY A 39 3.04 0.94 -22.23
CA GLY A 39 2.06 -0.11 -22.55
C GLY A 39 0.79 0.36 -23.25
N ASP A 40 0.60 1.66 -23.48
CA ASP A 40 -0.56 2.22 -24.17
C ASP A 40 -0.10 3.36 -25.07
N GLU A 41 0.09 3.09 -26.36
CA GLU A 41 0.60 4.07 -27.34
C GLU A 41 -0.31 5.32 -27.45
N SER A 42 -1.59 5.18 -27.13
CA SER A 42 -2.56 6.28 -27.15
C SER A 42 -2.43 7.22 -25.94
N PHE A 43 -1.73 6.78 -24.89
CA PHE A 43 -1.51 7.57 -23.70
C PHE A 43 -0.18 8.32 -23.78
N LYS A 44 -0.21 9.61 -23.45
CA LYS A 44 0.97 10.46 -23.29
C LYS A 44 0.91 11.16 -21.95
N ALA A 45 1.97 11.01 -21.16
CA ALA A 45 2.04 11.61 -19.84
C ALA A 45 2.15 13.13 -19.95
N ASP A 46 1.26 13.84 -19.25
CA ASP A 46 1.40 15.28 -19.07
C ASP A 46 2.42 15.58 -17.96
N ALA A 47 3.35 16.49 -18.22
CA ALA A 47 4.47 16.77 -17.33
C ALA A 47 4.04 17.34 -15.97
N ALA A 48 2.93 18.08 -15.91
CA ALA A 48 2.44 18.68 -14.67
C ALA A 48 1.52 17.73 -13.87
N THR A 49 0.85 16.82 -14.56
CA THR A 49 -0.14 15.91 -13.98
C THR A 49 0.53 14.88 -13.05
N PRO A 50 0.04 14.71 -11.81
CA PRO A 50 0.48 13.64 -10.95
C PRO A 50 -0.12 12.31 -11.42
N TYR A 51 0.69 11.25 -11.39
CA TYR A 51 0.28 9.88 -11.68
C TYR A 51 0.65 9.02 -10.48
N ALA A 52 -0.36 8.59 -9.74
CA ALA A 52 -0.23 8.08 -8.39
C ALA A 52 -0.30 6.55 -8.33
N GLU A 53 -1.31 5.96 -8.98
CA GLU A 53 -1.55 4.51 -8.93
C GLU A 53 -1.86 3.97 -10.33
N LEU A 54 -1.31 2.82 -10.71
CA LEU A 54 -1.76 2.02 -11.85
C LEU A 54 -2.58 0.85 -11.32
N TRP A 55 -3.87 0.77 -11.65
CA TRP A 55 -4.78 -0.25 -11.13
C TRP A 55 -4.96 -1.39 -12.12
N MET A 56 -4.75 -2.61 -11.64
CA MET A 56 -4.84 -3.84 -12.42
C MET A 56 -5.74 -4.82 -11.68
N GLY A 57 -6.94 -5.05 -12.21
CA GLY A 57 -7.92 -5.96 -11.61
C GLY A 57 -9.36 -5.60 -11.97
N THR A 58 -10.28 -6.07 -11.14
CA THR A 58 -11.74 -5.93 -11.39
C THR A 58 -12.41 -4.88 -10.53
N HIS A 59 -11.63 -4.09 -9.78
CA HIS A 59 -12.18 -3.12 -8.84
C HIS A 59 -13.02 -2.03 -9.55
N PRO A 60 -14.25 -1.72 -9.08
CA PRO A 60 -15.18 -0.83 -9.78
C PRO A 60 -14.67 0.62 -9.96
N ASN A 61 -13.85 1.13 -9.04
CA ASN A 61 -13.25 2.48 -9.15
C ASN A 61 -12.12 2.58 -10.20
N GLY A 62 -11.63 1.47 -10.73
CA GLY A 62 -10.58 1.45 -11.75
C GLY A 62 -10.51 0.10 -12.47
N PRO A 63 -11.58 -0.31 -13.17
CA PRO A 63 -11.68 -1.65 -13.72
C PRO A 63 -10.78 -1.80 -14.95
N SER A 64 -9.97 -2.85 -14.97
CA SER A 64 -9.21 -3.23 -16.16
C SER A 64 -10.13 -3.73 -17.27
N LYS A 65 -9.71 -3.55 -18.51
CA LYS A 65 -10.40 -4.08 -19.69
C LYS A 65 -9.50 -5.03 -20.46
N VAL A 66 -10.05 -6.15 -20.90
CA VAL A 66 -9.40 -7.05 -21.85
C VAL A 66 -9.36 -6.39 -23.22
N LEU A 67 -8.16 -6.25 -23.78
CA LEU A 67 -7.95 -5.81 -25.15
C LEU A 67 -8.27 -6.96 -26.09
N ARG A 68 -9.28 -6.77 -26.94
CA ARG A 68 -9.73 -7.78 -27.90
C ARG A 68 -9.16 -7.49 -29.28
N GLU A 69 -8.64 -8.53 -29.92
CA GLU A 69 -8.17 -8.46 -31.32
C GLU A 69 -9.33 -8.18 -32.30
N ASP A 70 -10.57 -8.53 -31.93
CA ASP A 70 -11.75 -8.57 -32.80
C ASP A 70 -12.87 -7.59 -32.40
N GLY A 71 -12.62 -6.63 -31.52
CA GLY A 71 -13.65 -5.66 -31.12
C GLY A 71 -13.27 -4.72 -29.98
N GLU A 72 -14.29 -4.08 -29.42
CA GLU A 72 -14.15 -3.14 -28.32
C GLU A 72 -13.63 -3.83 -27.04
N PRO A 73 -12.83 -3.13 -26.21
CA PRO A 73 -12.38 -3.66 -24.94
C PRO A 73 -13.55 -4.03 -24.01
N GLN A 74 -13.47 -5.20 -23.38
CA GLN A 74 -14.47 -5.73 -22.45
C GLN A 74 -13.96 -5.61 -21.01
N LEU A 75 -14.84 -5.37 -20.02
CA LEU A 75 -14.42 -5.38 -18.61
C LEU A 75 -13.82 -6.74 -18.25
N LEU A 76 -12.74 -6.72 -17.45
CA LEU A 76 -12.09 -7.96 -17.00
C LEU A 76 -13.05 -8.84 -16.19
N SER A 77 -13.91 -8.25 -15.35
CA SER A 77 -14.92 -8.98 -14.59
C SER A 77 -15.87 -9.76 -15.50
N ASP A 78 -16.39 -9.10 -16.55
CA ASP A 78 -17.30 -9.71 -17.51
C ASP A 78 -16.60 -10.81 -18.32
N TRP A 79 -15.32 -10.62 -18.64
CA TRP A 79 -14.50 -11.64 -19.30
C TRP A 79 -14.37 -12.87 -18.41
N ILE A 80 -13.99 -12.72 -17.14
CA ILE A 80 -13.84 -13.82 -16.19
C ILE A 80 -15.18 -14.57 -16.02
N SER A 81 -16.28 -13.85 -15.83
CA SER A 81 -17.62 -14.47 -15.75
C SER A 81 -18.01 -15.25 -17.01
N SER A 82 -17.49 -14.87 -18.18
CA SER A 82 -17.71 -15.60 -19.43
C SER A 82 -16.88 -16.88 -19.55
N LEU A 83 -15.71 -16.93 -18.89
CA LEU A 83 -14.86 -18.14 -18.83
C LEU A 83 -15.48 -19.21 -17.94
N ARG A 84 -16.12 -18.79 -16.85
CA ARG A 84 -16.64 -19.67 -15.80
C ARG A 84 -18.03 -19.22 -15.37
N ALA A 85 -19.05 -19.97 -15.80
CA ALA A 85 -20.44 -19.69 -15.47
C ALA A 85 -20.66 -19.73 -13.95
N ASN A 86 -21.43 -18.76 -13.44
CA ASN A 86 -21.80 -18.58 -12.02
C ASN A 86 -20.70 -18.03 -11.08
N GLU A 87 -19.62 -17.47 -11.63
CA GLU A 87 -18.68 -16.64 -10.85
C GLU A 87 -19.01 -15.15 -10.98
N THR A 88 -18.78 -14.38 -9.91
CA THR A 88 -18.95 -12.91 -9.93
C THR A 88 -18.03 -12.21 -10.92
N GLY A 89 -16.97 -12.89 -11.34
CA GLY A 89 -15.94 -12.35 -12.21
C GLY A 89 -14.88 -11.53 -11.46
N ASP A 90 -15.05 -11.33 -10.16
CA ASP A 90 -14.14 -10.50 -9.37
C ASP A 90 -12.89 -11.26 -8.93
N LEU A 91 -11.74 -10.59 -9.06
CA LEU A 91 -10.52 -11.06 -8.43
C LEU A 91 -10.56 -10.78 -6.93
N PRO A 92 -10.04 -11.69 -6.08
CA PRO A 92 -10.00 -11.48 -4.64
C PRO A 92 -8.98 -10.41 -4.20
N TYR A 93 -8.20 -9.90 -5.15
CA TYR A 93 -7.16 -8.91 -4.92
C TYR A 93 -7.20 -7.80 -5.97
N LEU A 94 -6.63 -6.65 -5.59
CA LEU A 94 -6.31 -5.53 -6.48
C LEU A 94 -4.79 -5.39 -6.53
N PHE A 95 -4.25 -5.46 -7.74
CA PHE A 95 -2.82 -5.31 -7.99
C PHE A 95 -2.51 -3.91 -8.48
N LYS A 96 -1.45 -3.29 -7.98
CA LYS A 96 -1.10 -1.91 -8.31
C LYS A 96 0.40 -1.66 -8.44
N VAL A 97 0.71 -0.57 -9.13
CA VAL A 97 1.97 0.17 -8.95
C VAL A 97 1.64 1.52 -8.34
N LEU A 98 2.36 1.91 -7.29
CA LEU A 98 2.24 3.23 -6.69
C LEU A 98 3.50 4.04 -6.99
N SER A 99 3.32 5.35 -7.20
CA SER A 99 4.42 6.29 -7.38
C SER A 99 4.27 7.48 -6.46
N VAL A 100 4.90 7.38 -5.28
CA VAL A 100 4.66 8.27 -4.13
C VAL A 100 5.65 9.43 -4.14
N ARG A 101 5.13 10.65 -4.22
CA ARG A 101 5.90 11.90 -4.06
C ARG A 101 5.67 12.54 -2.69
N LYS A 102 4.42 12.59 -2.26
CA LYS A 102 3.96 13.16 -0.99
C LYS A 102 3.48 12.04 -0.07
N ALA A 103 3.67 12.17 1.24
CA ALA A 103 3.17 11.20 2.18
C ALA A 103 1.65 11.01 2.05
N LEU A 104 1.21 9.76 2.05
CA LEU A 104 -0.21 9.40 2.14
C LEU A 104 -0.70 9.59 3.58
N SER A 105 -2.03 9.52 3.76
CA SER A 105 -2.62 9.55 5.09
C SER A 105 -2.11 8.39 5.93
N ILE A 106 -1.87 8.65 7.21
CA ILE A 106 -1.71 7.57 8.18
C ILE A 106 -3.05 6.87 8.30
N GLN A 107 -3.04 5.55 8.19
CA GLN A 107 -4.23 4.75 8.09
C GLN A 107 -4.08 3.38 8.74
N ALA A 108 -5.22 2.78 9.07
CA ALA A 108 -5.36 1.38 9.42
C ALA A 108 -6.63 0.83 8.75
N HIS A 109 -6.67 -0.49 8.57
CA HIS A 109 -7.77 -1.17 7.91
C HIS A 109 -8.44 -2.16 8.87
N PRO A 110 -9.78 -2.19 8.96
CA PRO A 110 -10.45 -3.11 9.87
C PRO A 110 -10.24 -4.56 9.47
N ASP A 111 -10.25 -5.45 10.45
CA ASP A 111 -10.41 -6.89 10.21
C ASP A 111 -11.82 -7.22 9.70
N ILE A 112 -12.06 -8.48 9.32
CA ILE A 112 -13.35 -8.89 8.74
C ILE A 112 -14.53 -8.65 9.70
N PRO A 113 -14.48 -9.06 10.99
CA PRO A 113 -15.57 -8.79 11.93
C PRO A 113 -15.91 -7.30 12.03
N LEU A 114 -14.91 -6.44 12.20
CA LEU A 114 -15.12 -5.01 12.35
C LEU A 114 -15.58 -4.37 11.03
N ALA A 115 -15.03 -4.78 9.88
CA ALA A 115 -15.47 -4.28 8.57
C ALA A 115 -16.96 -4.54 8.32
N ARG A 116 -17.45 -5.72 8.69
CA ARG A 116 -18.89 -6.07 8.59
C ARG A 116 -19.75 -5.18 9.46
N GLU A 117 -19.33 -4.96 10.72
CA GLU A 117 -20.04 -4.08 11.65
C GLU A 117 -20.07 -2.64 11.13
N LEU A 118 -18.92 -2.11 10.74
CA LEU A 118 -18.75 -0.74 10.28
C LEU A 118 -19.53 -0.48 8.98
N HIS A 119 -19.52 -1.41 8.03
CA HIS A 119 -20.29 -1.29 6.80
C HIS A 119 -21.80 -1.35 7.05
N ALA A 120 -22.26 -2.23 7.94
CA ALA A 120 -23.67 -2.34 8.28
C ALA A 120 -24.20 -1.06 8.97
N ASN A 121 -23.39 -0.46 9.85
CA ASN A 121 -23.78 0.72 10.63
C ASN A 121 -23.53 2.04 9.88
N PHE A 122 -22.47 2.14 9.08
CA PHE A 122 -22.03 3.37 8.43
C PHE A 122 -21.58 3.16 6.96
N PRO A 123 -22.45 2.65 6.07
CA PRO A 123 -22.10 2.30 4.68
C PRO A 123 -21.62 3.49 3.83
N GLN A 124 -21.96 4.72 4.24
CA GLN A 124 -21.49 5.96 3.60
C GLN A 124 -20.01 6.27 3.91
N ILE A 125 -19.45 5.69 4.97
CA ILE A 125 -18.04 5.82 5.36
C ILE A 125 -17.27 4.57 4.96
N TYR A 126 -17.77 3.39 5.34
CA TYR A 126 -17.15 2.08 5.09
C TYR A 126 -17.87 1.39 3.95
N LYS A 127 -17.17 1.18 2.84
CA LYS A 127 -17.78 0.93 1.52
C LYS A 127 -18.15 -0.52 1.29
N ASP A 128 -17.54 -1.42 2.04
CA ASP A 128 -17.70 -2.84 1.88
C ASP A 128 -17.49 -3.55 3.23
N ALA A 129 -17.91 -4.81 3.30
CA ALA A 129 -17.80 -5.63 4.51
C ALA A 129 -16.49 -6.44 4.57
N ASN A 130 -15.46 -6.03 3.82
CA ASN A 130 -14.21 -6.77 3.67
C ASN A 130 -13.06 -6.10 4.45
N HIS A 131 -12.08 -6.92 4.83
CA HIS A 131 -10.80 -6.43 5.32
C HIS A 131 -9.91 -5.97 4.17
N LYS A 132 -8.77 -5.35 4.51
CA LYS A 132 -7.82 -4.84 3.52
C LYS A 132 -6.37 -5.11 3.95
N PRO A 133 -5.93 -6.39 4.00
CA PRO A 133 -4.51 -6.70 4.06
C PRO A 133 -3.80 -6.20 2.81
N GLU A 134 -2.58 -5.70 2.97
CA GLU A 134 -1.79 -5.11 1.89
C GLU A 134 -0.34 -5.62 1.95
N MET A 135 0.30 -5.78 0.80
CA MET A 135 1.72 -6.06 0.68
C MET A 135 2.35 -5.06 -0.27
N THR A 136 3.48 -4.50 0.15
CA THR A 136 4.27 -3.54 -0.64
C THR A 136 5.61 -4.16 -0.98
N ILE A 137 6.04 -4.09 -2.24
CA ILE A 137 7.36 -4.50 -2.72
C ILE A 137 8.02 -3.29 -3.39
N ALA A 138 9.16 -2.86 -2.87
CA ALA A 138 9.83 -1.64 -3.31
C ALA A 138 10.41 -1.79 -4.74
N LEU A 139 10.13 -0.84 -5.63
CA LEU A 139 10.75 -0.71 -6.96
C LEU A 139 11.92 0.27 -6.93
N THR A 140 11.78 1.34 -6.15
CA THR A 140 12.87 2.26 -5.79
C THR A 140 13.09 2.19 -4.29
N ARG A 141 14.08 2.94 -3.76
CA ARG A 141 14.12 3.23 -2.32
C ARG A 141 12.75 3.77 -1.89
N PHE A 142 12.11 3.10 -0.93
CA PHE A 142 10.72 3.37 -0.53
C PHE A 142 10.64 3.62 0.97
N GLU A 143 10.05 4.75 1.35
CA GLU A 143 9.94 5.20 2.74
C GLU A 143 8.52 4.98 3.27
N ALA A 144 8.39 4.42 4.47
CA ALA A 144 7.09 4.16 5.09
C ALA A 144 7.10 4.35 6.61
N LEU A 145 5.94 4.67 7.19
CA LEU A 145 5.62 4.43 8.60
C LEU A 145 4.84 3.13 8.71
N CYS A 146 5.14 2.29 9.70
CA CYS A 146 4.44 1.02 9.90
C CYS A 146 4.54 0.54 11.36
N GLN A 147 3.41 0.19 11.96
CA GLN A 147 3.26 -0.33 13.33
C GLN A 147 3.81 0.62 14.41
N PHE A 148 3.39 0.42 15.65
CA PHE A 148 3.98 1.15 16.76
C PHE A 148 5.43 0.72 16.98
N ARG A 149 6.28 1.70 17.30
CA ARG A 149 7.64 1.44 17.79
C ARG A 149 7.58 0.65 19.09
N GLU A 150 8.71 0.05 19.45
CA GLU A 150 8.90 -0.50 20.80
C GLU A 150 8.53 0.56 21.86
N ILE A 151 7.79 0.17 22.89
CA ILE A 151 7.22 1.12 23.86
C ILE A 151 8.31 1.95 24.55
N ASN A 152 9.48 1.36 24.79
CA ASN A 152 10.62 2.05 25.36
C ASN A 152 11.17 3.16 24.44
N GLU A 153 11.11 3.02 23.12
CA GLU A 153 11.47 4.06 22.15
C GLU A 153 10.44 5.20 22.19
N ILE A 154 9.15 4.87 22.22
CA ILE A 154 8.08 5.87 22.36
C ILE A 154 8.25 6.67 23.66
N ALA A 155 8.50 5.97 24.77
CA ALA A 155 8.78 6.59 26.06
C ALA A 155 10.02 7.51 26.03
N ALA A 156 11.09 7.09 25.33
CA ALA A 156 12.27 7.90 25.14
C ALA A 156 11.98 9.17 24.32
N TYR A 157 11.16 9.09 23.26
CA TYR A 157 10.75 10.26 22.50
C TYR A 157 9.87 11.21 23.33
N LEU A 158 8.98 10.70 24.17
CA LEU A 158 8.19 11.54 25.10
C LEU A 158 9.06 12.28 26.12
N GLN A 159 10.21 11.72 26.50
CA GLN A 159 11.18 12.42 27.33
C GLN A 159 11.99 13.46 26.55
N ALA A 160 12.40 13.13 25.33
CA ALA A 160 13.31 13.93 24.51
C ALA A 160 12.64 15.04 23.69
N VAL A 161 11.33 14.94 23.42
CA VAL A 161 10.58 15.85 22.56
C VAL A 161 9.48 16.54 23.41
N PRO A 162 9.78 17.71 24.01
CA PRO A 162 8.82 18.42 24.86
C PRO A 162 7.51 18.75 24.15
N GLU A 163 7.56 19.04 22.85
CA GLU A 163 6.40 19.41 22.05
C GLU A 163 5.45 18.23 21.83
N LEU A 164 5.98 17.02 21.67
CA LEU A 164 5.18 15.79 21.60
C LEU A 164 4.47 15.55 22.93
N ARG A 165 5.20 15.72 24.04
CA ARG A 165 4.64 15.59 25.38
C ARG A 165 3.54 16.62 25.63
N ALA A 166 3.75 17.87 25.24
CA ALA A 166 2.80 18.97 25.41
C ALA A 166 1.51 18.85 24.57
N LEU A 167 1.42 17.89 23.64
CA LEU A 167 0.15 17.59 22.96
C LEU A 167 -0.89 17.02 23.93
N VAL A 168 -0.42 16.23 24.89
CA VAL A 168 -1.24 15.57 25.90
C VAL A 168 -1.07 16.24 27.25
N ASP A 169 0.12 16.73 27.61
CA ASP A 169 0.33 17.46 28.86
C ASP A 169 -0.24 18.88 28.76
N ALA A 170 -1.23 19.17 29.59
CA ALA A 170 -1.82 20.50 29.67
C ALA A 170 -0.98 21.50 30.51
N GLU A 171 0.35 21.34 30.56
CA GLU A 171 1.29 22.36 31.07
C GLU A 171 1.22 23.66 30.23
N GLY A 172 0.64 23.64 29.03
CA GLY A 172 0.34 24.83 28.23
C GLY A 172 -0.76 25.75 28.78
N LEU A 173 -1.49 25.35 29.84
CA LEU A 173 -2.50 26.19 30.53
C LEU A 173 -1.95 26.90 31.77
N GLN A 174 -0.63 27.09 31.87
CA GLN A 174 0.00 27.86 32.94
C GLN A 174 -0.01 29.38 32.71
N LEU A 175 -1.12 29.91 32.21
CA LEU A 175 -1.44 31.34 32.22
C LEU A 175 -2.87 31.46 32.76
N TYR A 176 -3.04 32.23 33.83
CA TYR A 176 -4.29 32.50 34.56
C TYR A 176 -4.70 31.49 35.65
N GLY A 177 -3.91 31.40 36.73
CA GLY A 177 -4.41 31.44 38.12
C GLY A 177 -5.61 30.59 38.57
N CYS A 178 -5.94 29.50 37.90
CA CYS A 178 -7.07 28.64 38.23
C CYS A 178 -6.59 27.38 38.96
N TRP A 179 -7.30 27.00 40.01
CA TRP A 179 -7.11 25.76 40.75
C TRP A 179 -7.14 24.57 39.77
N LEU A 180 -6.11 23.73 39.80
CA LEU A 180 -5.98 22.52 38.98
C LEU A 180 -7.28 21.71 39.04
N SER A 181 -8.00 21.58 37.93
CA SER A 181 -9.12 20.64 37.84
C SER A 181 -8.59 19.20 37.92
N SER A 182 -9.44 18.27 38.38
CA SER A 182 -9.13 16.83 38.46
C SER A 182 -8.66 16.23 37.13
N ASP A 183 -9.08 16.81 36.02
CA ASP A 183 -8.79 16.33 34.66
C ASP A 183 -7.36 16.67 34.22
N LEU A 184 -6.79 17.78 34.69
CA LEU A 184 -5.41 18.20 34.39
C LEU A 184 -4.36 17.33 35.10
N LEU A 185 -4.65 16.92 36.35
CA LEU A 185 -3.84 15.94 37.08
C LEU A 185 -3.88 14.55 36.44
N LEU A 186 -4.94 14.22 35.69
CA LEU A 186 -5.07 12.95 35.00
C LEU A 186 -4.08 12.88 33.83
N THR A 187 -3.93 13.94 33.04
CA THR A 187 -3.14 13.89 31.80
C THR A 187 -1.62 13.87 32.04
N ILE A 188 -1.12 14.65 33.00
CA ILE A 188 0.29 14.57 33.45
C ILE A 188 0.62 13.15 33.96
N ARG A 189 -0.36 12.47 34.57
CA ARG A 189 -0.18 11.06 34.96
C ARG A 189 -0.09 10.13 33.76
N LEU A 190 -0.68 10.43 32.60
CA LEU A 190 -0.66 9.54 31.43
C LEU A 190 0.72 9.43 30.80
N VAL A 191 1.37 10.57 30.51
CA VAL A 191 2.73 10.52 29.94
C VAL A 191 3.70 9.88 30.92
N GLN A 192 3.64 10.28 32.20
CA GLN A 192 4.46 9.68 33.22
C GLN A 192 4.18 8.17 33.37
N ARG A 193 2.92 7.75 33.23
CA ARG A 193 2.52 6.34 33.26
C ARG A 193 3.10 5.57 32.08
N LEU A 194 3.03 6.08 30.85
CA LEU A 194 3.64 5.43 29.69
C LEU A 194 5.16 5.31 29.84
N ILE A 195 5.81 6.39 30.30
CA ILE A 195 7.25 6.40 30.57
C ILE A 195 7.66 5.35 31.61
N THR A 196 6.87 5.19 32.68
CA THR A 196 7.22 4.34 33.82
C THR A 196 6.78 2.89 33.64
N GLN A 197 5.56 2.65 33.15
CA GLN A 197 4.98 1.32 33.05
C GLN A 197 5.34 0.61 31.75
N GLN A 198 5.51 1.35 30.65
CA GLN A 198 5.89 0.83 29.33
C GLN A 198 5.11 -0.43 28.91
N ASN A 199 3.78 -0.38 29.05
CA ASN A 199 2.88 -1.47 28.69
C ASN A 199 1.77 -0.99 27.73
N GLU A 200 1.10 -1.95 27.09
CA GLU A 200 0.05 -1.69 26.09
C GLU A 200 -1.07 -0.80 26.64
N ALA A 201 -1.52 -1.03 27.88
CA ALA A 201 -2.59 -0.24 28.49
C ALA A 201 -2.22 1.24 28.59
N ALA A 202 -0.99 1.56 28.99
CA ALA A 202 -0.51 2.94 29.04
C ALA A 202 -0.36 3.55 27.64
N LEU A 203 0.04 2.76 26.64
CA LEU A 203 0.13 3.22 25.25
C LEU A 203 -1.26 3.53 24.67
N ARG A 204 -2.26 2.67 24.92
CA ARG A 204 -3.66 2.88 24.53
C ARG A 204 -4.20 4.19 25.10
N GLU A 205 -4.04 4.38 26.42
CA GLU A 205 -4.49 5.61 27.10
C GLU A 205 -3.82 6.87 26.55
N PHE A 206 -2.49 6.83 26.35
CA PHE A 206 -1.74 7.93 25.74
C PHE A 206 -2.23 8.22 24.31
N PHE A 207 -2.34 7.18 23.47
CA PHE A 207 -2.73 7.35 22.07
C PHE A 207 -4.15 7.88 21.94
N ARG A 208 -5.06 7.47 22.83
CA ARG A 208 -6.40 8.06 22.92
C ARG A 208 -6.31 9.57 23.13
N CYS A 209 -5.54 10.03 24.11
CA CYS A 209 -5.37 11.46 24.34
C CYS A 209 -4.67 12.16 23.17
N PHE A 210 -3.67 11.53 22.56
CA PHE A 210 -2.97 12.03 21.39
C PHE A 210 -3.94 12.31 20.23
N VAL A 211 -4.75 11.34 19.79
CA VAL A 211 -5.66 11.55 18.64
C VAL A 211 -6.75 12.60 18.90
N TYR A 212 -7.06 12.87 20.16
CA TYR A 212 -8.00 13.90 20.59
C TYR A 212 -7.34 15.24 20.95
N ALA A 213 -6.03 15.42 20.73
CA ALA A 213 -5.36 16.69 20.95
C ALA A 213 -6.04 17.83 20.15
N GLU A 214 -6.17 19.00 20.79
CA GLU A 214 -6.82 20.17 20.22
C GLU A 214 -6.00 20.74 19.06
N SER A 215 -6.68 21.14 17.97
CA SER A 215 -6.03 21.62 16.74
C SER A 215 -5.11 22.82 16.98
N ASP A 216 -5.52 23.78 17.82
CA ASP A 216 -4.69 24.95 18.16
C ASP A 216 -3.41 24.54 18.92
N ASN A 217 -3.51 23.54 19.79
CA ASN A 217 -2.34 23.01 20.50
C ASN A 217 -1.41 22.27 19.53
N ILE A 218 -1.94 21.43 18.64
CA ILE A 218 -1.14 20.74 17.61
C ILE A 218 -0.36 21.74 16.77
N VAL A 219 -1.01 22.80 16.28
CA VAL A 219 -0.36 23.86 15.48
C VAL A 219 0.72 24.58 16.29
N ALA A 220 0.44 24.92 17.55
CA ALA A 220 1.41 25.58 18.42
C ALA A 220 2.65 24.70 18.68
N GLN A 221 2.44 23.42 18.99
CA GLN A 221 3.52 22.47 19.26
C GLN A 221 4.34 22.14 18.01
N LEU A 222 3.72 22.02 16.82
CA LEU A 222 4.47 21.84 15.57
C LEU A 222 5.32 23.07 15.24
N ARG A 223 4.81 24.28 15.45
CA ARG A 223 5.60 25.50 15.26
C ARG A 223 6.80 25.56 16.20
N ALA A 224 6.60 25.21 17.48
CA ALA A 224 7.68 25.14 18.46
C ALA A 224 8.71 24.08 18.07
N LEU A 225 8.27 22.88 17.68
CA LEU A 225 9.12 21.78 17.25
C LEU A 225 9.95 22.19 16.04
N ARG A 226 9.31 22.73 15.00
CA ARG A 226 9.98 23.26 13.81
C ARG A 226 11.06 24.27 14.17
N THR A 227 10.73 25.26 15.01
CA THR A 227 11.67 26.30 15.43
C THR A 227 12.91 25.68 16.11
N ARG A 228 12.69 24.70 17.00
CA ARG A 228 13.78 23.99 17.68
C ARG A 228 14.63 23.16 16.71
N LEU A 229 14.01 22.47 15.76
CA LEU A 229 14.72 21.66 14.75
C LEU A 229 15.50 22.54 13.77
N GLU A 230 14.93 23.63 13.27
CA GLU A 230 15.61 24.56 12.35
C GLU A 230 16.79 25.29 13.01
N ALA A 231 16.77 25.45 14.33
CA ALA A 231 17.89 25.97 15.11
C ALA A 231 18.99 24.93 15.41
N SER A 232 18.72 23.64 15.18
CA SER A 232 19.70 22.57 15.43
C SER A 232 20.78 22.52 14.34
N PRO A 233 22.07 22.42 14.69
CA PRO A 233 23.15 22.35 13.71
C PRO A 233 23.19 21.02 12.94
N SER A 234 22.53 19.97 13.47
CA SER A 234 22.46 18.66 12.83
C SER A 234 21.11 18.00 13.16
N LEU A 235 20.47 17.46 12.12
CA LEU A 235 19.19 16.76 12.23
C LEU A 235 19.35 15.28 11.94
N THR A 236 18.73 14.46 12.78
CA THR A 236 18.54 13.03 12.52
C THR A 236 17.65 12.81 11.30
N ALA A 237 17.67 11.59 10.74
CA ALA A 237 16.77 11.23 9.64
C ALA A 237 15.29 11.37 10.02
N LEU A 238 14.95 11.10 11.29
CA LEU A 238 13.59 11.22 11.79
C LEU A 238 13.14 12.68 11.90
N GLU A 239 14.00 13.57 12.39
CA GLU A 239 13.68 15.01 12.49
C GLU A 239 13.56 15.65 11.10
N LYS A 240 14.38 15.23 10.14
CA LYS A 240 14.23 15.62 8.72
C LYS A 240 12.88 15.17 8.17
N LEU A 241 12.45 13.94 8.50
CA LEU A 241 11.13 13.45 8.12
C LEU A 241 10.02 14.31 8.73
N VAL A 242 10.10 14.64 10.02
CA VAL A 242 9.10 15.50 10.68
C VAL A 242 8.98 16.86 9.99
N LEU A 243 10.10 17.52 9.67
CA LEU A 243 10.07 18.79 8.92
C LEU A 243 9.48 18.63 7.52
N ARG A 244 9.77 17.53 6.83
CA ARG A 244 9.18 17.22 5.52
C ARG A 244 7.66 17.05 5.64
N LEU A 245 7.19 16.27 6.62
CA LEU A 245 5.76 16.06 6.87
C LEU A 245 5.05 17.37 7.22
N ASP A 246 5.62 18.22 8.06
CA ASP A 246 5.02 19.51 8.40
C ASP A 246 5.03 20.52 7.24
N ASN A 247 5.98 20.40 6.28
CA ASN A 247 5.89 21.16 5.02
C ASN A 247 4.73 20.67 4.14
N GLU A 248 4.50 19.35 4.13
CA GLU A 248 3.46 18.71 3.32
C GLU A 248 2.05 18.85 3.93
N TYR A 249 1.96 18.82 5.26
CA TYR A 249 0.74 18.85 6.05
C TYR A 249 0.90 19.78 7.27
N PRO A 250 1.01 21.10 7.06
CA PRO A 250 1.24 22.04 8.15
C PRO A 250 0.14 21.97 9.20
N GLY A 251 0.52 21.80 10.47
CA GLY A 251 -0.45 21.74 11.57
C GLY A 251 -1.18 20.41 11.72
N ASP A 252 -0.83 19.37 10.97
CA ASP A 252 -1.45 18.05 11.07
C ASP A 252 -0.76 17.19 12.14
N ILE A 253 -1.56 16.56 13.02
CA ILE A 253 -1.07 15.72 14.11
C ILE A 253 -0.19 14.55 13.64
N GLY A 254 -0.41 14.07 12.42
CA GLY A 254 0.38 13.00 11.79
C GLY A 254 1.87 13.33 11.68
N CYS A 255 2.25 14.61 11.73
CA CYS A 255 3.66 15.03 11.75
C CYS A 255 4.41 14.55 13.01
N PHE A 256 3.70 14.20 14.09
CA PHE A 256 4.28 13.60 15.29
C PHE A 256 4.34 12.06 15.25
N CYS A 257 3.62 11.41 14.35
CA CYS A 257 3.60 9.96 14.26
C CYS A 257 4.96 9.31 13.94
N PRO A 258 5.97 9.95 13.33
CA PRO A 258 7.32 9.37 13.26
C PRO A 258 7.93 9.01 14.63
N PHE A 259 7.49 9.66 15.72
CA PHE A 259 7.91 9.34 17.09
C PHE A 259 7.13 8.16 17.70
N LEU A 260 5.99 7.79 17.12
CA LEU A 260 5.12 6.71 17.61
C LEU A 260 5.22 5.45 16.75
N LEU A 261 5.45 5.61 15.45
CA LEU A 261 5.45 4.56 14.44
C LEU A 261 6.86 4.31 13.90
N ASN A 262 7.15 3.06 13.52
CA ASN A 262 8.46 2.75 12.95
C ASN A 262 8.62 3.45 11.60
N TYR A 263 9.72 4.18 11.45
CA TYR A 263 10.12 4.75 10.17
C TYR A 263 11.06 3.78 9.46
N LEU A 264 10.59 3.22 8.35
CA LEU A 264 11.26 2.20 7.56
C LEU A 264 11.74 2.78 6.23
N THR A 265 12.82 2.20 5.72
CA THR A 265 13.21 2.34 4.32
C THR A 265 13.40 0.95 3.73
N LEU A 266 12.65 0.64 2.67
CA LEU A 266 12.80 -0.58 1.88
C LEU A 266 13.73 -0.27 0.70
N GLU A 267 14.74 -1.12 0.49
CA GLU A 267 15.53 -1.12 -0.74
C GLU A 267 14.79 -1.89 -1.85
N PRO A 268 15.10 -1.65 -3.14
CA PRO A 268 14.45 -2.37 -4.24
C PRO A 268 14.45 -3.89 -4.05
N GLY A 269 13.26 -4.50 -4.19
CA GLY A 269 13.03 -5.93 -3.96
C GLY A 269 12.78 -6.33 -2.50
N GLU A 270 12.90 -5.41 -1.54
CA GLU A 270 12.40 -5.60 -0.17
C GLU A 270 10.90 -5.34 -0.10
N ALA A 271 10.25 -6.08 0.80
CA ALA A 271 8.82 -6.05 0.96
C ALA A 271 8.42 -5.95 2.44
N MET A 272 7.22 -5.44 2.66
CA MET A 272 6.53 -5.46 3.94
C MET A 272 5.07 -5.85 3.73
N PHE A 273 4.49 -6.50 4.75
CA PHE A 273 3.07 -6.82 4.80
C PHE A 273 2.40 -5.98 5.88
N LEU A 274 1.21 -5.47 5.59
CA LEU A 274 0.40 -4.65 6.46
C LEU A 274 -0.84 -5.45 6.85
N ASP A 275 -0.89 -5.83 8.12
CA ASP A 275 -2.02 -6.56 8.69
C ASP A 275 -3.18 -5.62 9.03
N ALA A 276 -4.36 -6.20 9.23
CA ALA A 276 -5.50 -5.46 9.74
C ALA A 276 -5.18 -4.82 11.08
N ASN A 277 -5.81 -3.67 11.35
CA ASN A 277 -5.72 -2.92 12.59
C ASN A 277 -4.30 -2.40 12.93
N GLU A 278 -3.38 -2.37 11.97
CA GLU A 278 -2.03 -1.82 12.14
C GLU A 278 -1.89 -0.44 11.46
N PRO A 279 -1.38 0.59 12.17
CA PRO A 279 -1.25 1.93 11.60
C PRO A 279 -0.02 2.04 10.69
N HIS A 280 -0.19 2.63 9.52
CA HIS A 280 0.88 2.78 8.52
C HIS A 280 0.65 3.99 7.59
N ALA A 281 1.70 4.42 6.89
CA ALA A 281 1.66 5.42 5.83
C ALA A 281 2.81 5.25 4.86
N TYR A 282 2.57 5.41 3.56
CA TYR A 282 3.64 5.52 2.57
C TYR A 282 4.10 6.96 2.45
N LEU A 283 5.41 7.18 2.43
CA LEU A 283 5.99 8.52 2.53
C LEU A 283 6.61 8.96 1.21
N SER A 284 7.34 8.08 0.53
CA SER A 284 8.00 8.37 -0.75
C SER A 284 8.43 7.09 -1.46
N GLY A 285 8.64 7.18 -2.78
CA GLY A 285 9.20 6.10 -3.61
C GLY A 285 8.16 5.39 -4.46
N ASP A 286 8.63 4.46 -5.28
CA ASP A 286 7.77 3.63 -6.13
C ASP A 286 7.76 2.19 -5.64
N CYS A 287 6.59 1.55 -5.70
CA CYS A 287 6.41 0.17 -5.28
C CYS A 287 5.36 -0.54 -6.11
N VAL A 288 5.42 -1.86 -6.07
CA VAL A 288 4.30 -2.75 -6.39
C VAL A 288 3.50 -2.94 -5.10
N GLU A 289 2.18 -2.86 -5.21
CA GLU A 289 1.26 -3.16 -4.11
C GLU A 289 0.28 -4.26 -4.54
N CYS A 290 -0.01 -5.19 -3.65
CA CYS A 290 -1.14 -6.10 -3.79
C CYS A 290 -1.96 -6.08 -2.51
N MET A 291 -3.27 -6.00 -2.63
CA MET A 291 -4.18 -5.86 -1.51
C MET A 291 -5.47 -6.65 -1.74
N ALA A 292 -6.18 -7.04 -0.68
CA ALA A 292 -7.54 -7.52 -0.83
C ALA A 292 -8.45 -6.42 -1.40
N CYS A 293 -9.51 -6.79 -2.13
CA CYS A 293 -10.46 -5.82 -2.68
C CYS A 293 -11.31 -5.19 -1.56
N SER A 294 -10.91 -4.00 -1.08
CA SER A 294 -11.65 -3.18 -0.12
C SER A 294 -11.26 -1.70 -0.22
N ASP A 295 -12.23 -0.83 0.04
CA ASP A 295 -12.06 0.63 0.13
C ASP A 295 -12.09 1.13 1.59
N ASN A 296 -12.14 0.22 2.58
CA ASN A 296 -12.20 0.59 3.99
C ASN A 296 -10.88 1.17 4.49
N VAL A 297 -10.91 2.41 4.97
CA VAL A 297 -9.74 3.13 5.49
C VAL A 297 -10.12 3.96 6.70
N VAL A 298 -9.52 3.68 7.86
CA VAL A 298 -9.60 4.53 9.06
C VAL A 298 -8.32 5.35 9.14
N ARG A 299 -8.44 6.68 9.07
CA ARG A 299 -7.28 7.59 9.03
C ARG A 299 -6.87 8.04 10.43
N ALA A 300 -5.62 8.43 10.59
CA ALA A 300 -5.02 8.88 11.85
C ALA A 300 -4.23 10.21 11.73
N GLY A 301 -4.06 10.75 10.51
CA GLY A 301 -3.32 11.99 10.26
C GLY A 301 -2.79 12.05 8.84
N LEU A 302 -2.03 13.11 8.54
CA LEU A 302 -1.51 13.45 7.22
C LEU A 302 -2.62 13.51 6.17
N THR A 303 -3.75 14.13 6.54
CA THR A 303 -4.95 14.10 5.71
C THR A 303 -5.91 15.26 6.01
N PRO A 304 -6.50 15.88 4.97
CA PRO A 304 -7.62 16.80 5.17
C PRO A 304 -8.98 16.07 5.29
N LYS A 305 -9.00 14.73 5.13
CA LYS A 305 -10.22 13.93 5.13
C LYS A 305 -10.67 13.60 6.55
N PHE A 306 -11.91 13.11 6.68
CA PHE A 306 -12.47 12.64 7.94
C PHE A 306 -11.58 11.59 8.64
N ILE A 307 -11.45 11.75 9.96
CA ILE A 307 -10.73 10.87 10.88
C ILE A 307 -11.78 10.36 11.89
N ASP A 308 -12.10 9.08 11.81
CA ASP A 308 -12.93 8.41 12.82
C ASP A 308 -12.06 8.05 14.03
N LYS A 309 -11.93 9.00 14.96
CA LYS A 309 -11.04 8.87 16.12
C LYS A 309 -11.44 7.72 17.06
N GLU A 310 -12.74 7.45 17.18
CA GLU A 310 -13.25 6.42 18.09
C GLU A 310 -12.98 5.02 17.53
N THR A 311 -13.32 4.80 16.25
CA THR A 311 -12.99 3.55 15.56
C THR A 311 -11.48 3.36 15.52
N LEU A 312 -10.70 4.40 15.21
CA LEU A 312 -9.24 4.33 15.19
C LEU A 312 -8.67 3.85 16.52
N HIS A 313 -9.00 4.51 17.63
CA HIS A 313 -8.43 4.13 18.93
C HIS A 313 -8.86 2.71 19.36
N SER A 314 -10.12 2.33 19.08
CA SER A 314 -10.65 1.02 19.50
C SER A 314 -10.12 -0.14 18.65
N MET A 315 -9.94 0.06 17.35
CA MET A 315 -9.57 -1.00 16.42
C MET A 315 -8.11 -1.41 16.50
N LEU A 316 -7.19 -0.47 16.77
CA LEU A 316 -5.76 -0.74 16.67
C LEU A 316 -5.31 -1.86 17.62
N THR A 317 -4.37 -2.67 17.15
CA THR A 317 -3.81 -3.79 17.94
C THR A 317 -2.93 -3.30 19.09
N TYR A 318 -2.24 -2.17 18.90
CA TYR A 318 -1.17 -1.67 19.76
C TYR A 318 0.03 -2.62 19.88
N ASN A 319 0.18 -3.51 18.91
CA ASN A 319 1.38 -4.30 18.78
C ASN A 319 2.58 -3.38 18.59
N THR A 320 3.59 -3.56 19.43
CA THR A 320 4.85 -2.83 19.35
C THR A 320 5.95 -3.77 18.90
N GLY A 321 6.84 -3.28 18.05
CA GLY A 321 7.93 -4.09 17.58
C GLY A 321 8.62 -3.49 16.37
N LYS A 322 9.62 -4.21 15.85
CA LYS A 322 10.22 -3.90 14.56
C LYS A 322 9.46 -4.63 13.46
N PRO A 323 8.91 -3.91 12.47
CA PRO A 323 8.22 -4.51 11.34
C PRO A 323 9.15 -5.47 10.58
N HIS A 324 8.59 -6.57 10.11
CA HIS A 324 9.35 -7.55 9.34
C HIS A 324 9.53 -7.06 7.90
N VAL A 325 10.79 -6.87 7.50
CA VAL A 325 11.19 -6.62 6.12
C VAL A 325 11.77 -7.91 5.54
N TYR A 326 11.25 -8.35 4.41
CA TYR A 326 11.69 -9.59 3.77
C TYR A 326 11.88 -9.41 2.27
N ARG A 327 12.64 -10.33 1.65
CA ARG A 327 13.03 -10.27 0.23
C ARG A 327 12.37 -11.38 -0.60
N GLY A 328 11.35 -12.05 -0.08
CA GLY A 328 10.74 -13.21 -0.73
C GLY A 328 11.69 -14.41 -0.90
N ASP A 329 11.13 -15.53 -1.29
CA ASP A 329 11.83 -16.81 -1.45
C ASP A 329 12.19 -17.06 -2.91
N LEU A 330 13.47 -17.36 -3.19
CA LEU A 330 13.91 -17.72 -4.54
C LEU A 330 13.34 -19.07 -4.98
N GLN A 331 12.89 -19.14 -6.23
CA GLN A 331 12.29 -20.31 -6.87
C GLN A 331 12.74 -20.42 -8.34
N GLY A 332 12.44 -21.55 -8.98
CA GLY A 332 12.70 -21.76 -10.41
C GLY A 332 14.15 -21.53 -10.79
N ASP A 333 15.09 -22.11 -10.03
CA ASP A 333 16.55 -21.92 -10.18
C ASP A 333 17.01 -20.45 -10.16
N GLY A 334 16.28 -19.60 -9.42
CA GLY A 334 16.61 -18.20 -9.21
C GLY A 334 15.98 -17.25 -10.23
N VAL A 335 15.11 -17.74 -11.11
CA VAL A 335 14.34 -16.91 -12.07
C VAL A 335 13.19 -16.17 -11.39
N SER A 336 12.58 -16.79 -10.37
CA SER A 336 11.45 -16.21 -9.67
C SER A 336 11.71 -16.02 -8.19
N ARG A 337 11.02 -15.05 -7.59
CA ARG A 337 11.09 -14.72 -6.17
C ARG A 337 9.67 -14.53 -5.66
N LEU A 338 9.21 -15.46 -4.82
CA LEU A 338 7.86 -15.48 -4.26
C LEU A 338 7.79 -14.65 -2.98
N TYR A 339 6.89 -13.67 -2.98
CA TYR A 339 6.45 -12.94 -1.80
C TYR A 339 5.10 -13.53 -1.37
N SER A 340 5.17 -14.52 -0.47
CA SER A 340 3.98 -15.15 0.12
C SER A 340 3.35 -14.20 1.12
N SER A 341 2.05 -13.96 1.01
CA SER A 341 1.29 -13.29 2.07
C SER A 341 0.85 -14.28 3.14
N PRO A 342 0.42 -13.82 4.33
CA PRO A 342 -0.26 -14.64 5.33
C PRO A 342 -1.79 -14.72 5.12
N VAL A 343 -2.32 -14.29 3.97
CA VAL A 343 -3.76 -14.21 3.69
C VAL A 343 -4.11 -14.94 2.37
N PRO A 344 -5.34 -15.46 2.20
CA PRO A 344 -5.71 -16.23 1.01
C PRO A 344 -5.81 -15.39 -0.28
N GLU A 345 -6.04 -14.08 -0.17
CA GLU A 345 -6.44 -13.23 -1.29
C GLU A 345 -5.35 -13.08 -2.35
N PHE A 346 -4.08 -13.04 -1.96
CA PHE A 346 -2.99 -12.79 -2.91
C PHE A 346 -1.62 -13.30 -2.45
N GLU A 347 -0.74 -13.53 -3.40
CA GLU A 347 0.70 -13.63 -3.30
C GLU A 347 1.33 -12.98 -4.54
N VAL A 348 2.62 -12.64 -4.49
CA VAL A 348 3.29 -11.97 -5.63
C VAL A 348 4.58 -12.68 -6.05
N GLU A 349 4.61 -13.10 -7.31
CA GLU A 349 5.72 -13.45 -8.19
C GLU A 349 6.59 -12.26 -8.61
N ALA A 350 7.88 -12.14 -8.27
CA ALA A 350 8.81 -11.34 -9.09
C ALA A 350 9.59 -12.26 -10.03
N LEU A 351 9.70 -11.90 -11.31
CA LEU A 351 10.31 -12.69 -12.38
C LEU A 351 11.45 -11.89 -13.00
N GLU A 352 12.63 -12.50 -13.10
CA GLU A 352 13.82 -11.92 -13.73
C GLU A 352 14.42 -12.92 -14.74
N LEU A 353 14.16 -12.68 -16.03
CA LEU A 353 14.69 -13.49 -17.11
C LEU A 353 15.91 -12.80 -17.71
N LYS A 354 17.02 -13.54 -17.82
CA LYS A 354 18.20 -13.11 -18.57
C LYS A 354 17.92 -13.02 -20.07
N PRO A 355 18.78 -12.33 -20.84
CA PRO A 355 18.69 -12.32 -22.30
C PRO A 355 18.49 -13.71 -22.89
N ARG A 356 17.44 -13.86 -23.71
CA ARG A 356 17.06 -15.11 -24.41
C ARG A 356 16.79 -16.31 -23.50
N GLN A 357 16.71 -16.13 -22.18
CA GLN A 357 16.36 -17.20 -21.26
C GLN A 357 14.90 -17.59 -21.43
N ARG A 358 14.63 -18.89 -21.52
CA ARG A 358 13.27 -19.43 -21.46
C ARG A 358 12.91 -19.82 -20.04
N TYR A 359 11.66 -19.62 -19.69
CA TYR A 359 11.11 -20.00 -18.41
C TYR A 359 9.67 -20.47 -18.58
N ALA A 360 9.37 -21.67 -18.05
CA ALA A 360 8.00 -22.15 -17.94
C ALA A 360 7.40 -21.55 -16.67
N LEU A 361 6.60 -20.51 -16.82
CA LEU A 361 5.86 -19.91 -15.73
C LEU A 361 4.81 -20.92 -15.24
N PRO A 362 4.89 -21.40 -13.99
CA PRO A 362 4.05 -22.49 -13.52
C PRO A 362 2.59 -22.06 -13.45
N ALA A 363 1.69 -22.99 -13.78
CA ALA A 363 0.25 -22.80 -13.63
C ALA A 363 -0.12 -22.48 -12.18
N ARG A 364 -1.12 -21.61 -12.02
CA ARG A 364 -1.73 -21.28 -10.73
C ARG A 364 -3.17 -21.77 -10.66
N LYS A 365 -3.65 -22.11 -9.47
CA LYS A 365 -5.02 -22.55 -9.18
C LYS A 365 -6.04 -21.43 -9.29
N GLY A 366 -5.61 -20.18 -9.14
CA GLY A 366 -6.43 -19.00 -9.35
C GLY A 366 -5.92 -18.18 -10.52
N ASP A 367 -6.78 -17.29 -11.01
CA ASP A 367 -6.41 -16.34 -12.06
C ASP A 367 -5.27 -15.42 -11.60
N SER A 368 -4.44 -15.00 -12.54
CA SER A 368 -3.27 -14.17 -12.27
C SER A 368 -3.26 -12.90 -13.11
N ILE A 369 -2.57 -11.87 -12.62
CA ILE A 369 -2.20 -10.68 -13.39
C ILE A 369 -0.69 -10.64 -13.50
N VAL A 370 -0.15 -10.46 -14.71
CA VAL A 370 1.28 -10.29 -14.99
C VAL A 370 1.54 -8.88 -15.50
N LEU A 371 2.41 -8.13 -14.82
CA LEU A 371 2.88 -6.80 -15.22
C LEU A 371 4.35 -6.88 -15.62
N VAL A 372 4.70 -6.40 -16.81
CA VAL A 372 6.10 -6.23 -17.19
C VAL A 372 6.59 -4.85 -16.75
N ILE A 373 7.61 -4.82 -15.88
CA ILE A 373 8.15 -3.57 -15.33
C ILE A 373 9.37 -3.05 -16.09
N SER A 374 10.13 -3.94 -16.74
CA SER A 374 11.31 -3.57 -17.52
C SER A 374 11.68 -4.64 -18.55
N GLY A 375 12.47 -4.26 -19.54
CA GLY A 375 12.90 -5.14 -20.61
C GLY A 375 11.76 -5.53 -21.57
N SER A 376 12.01 -6.60 -22.31
CA SER A 376 11.07 -7.14 -23.29
C SER A 376 11.26 -8.65 -23.46
N GLY A 377 10.31 -9.28 -24.11
CA GLY A 377 10.29 -10.72 -24.35
C GLY A 377 9.04 -11.11 -25.11
N SER A 378 8.75 -12.40 -25.13
CA SER A 378 7.51 -12.91 -25.70
C SER A 378 7.08 -14.20 -25.02
N THR A 379 5.81 -14.55 -25.19
CA THR A 379 5.39 -15.94 -24.97
C THR A 379 6.02 -16.85 -26.03
N VAL A 380 6.08 -18.15 -25.76
CA VAL A 380 6.50 -19.18 -26.69
C VAL A 380 5.29 -20.09 -26.91
N GLU A 381 4.78 -20.12 -28.14
CA GLU A 381 3.67 -21.01 -28.49
C GLU A 381 4.14 -22.47 -28.46
N PRO A 382 3.34 -23.42 -27.95
CA PRO A 382 3.74 -24.84 -27.85
C PRO A 382 4.12 -25.48 -29.19
N SER A 383 3.59 -24.97 -30.31
CA SER A 383 3.93 -25.45 -31.66
C SER A 383 5.28 -24.94 -32.16
N GLY A 384 5.82 -23.87 -31.58
CA GLY A 384 7.05 -23.21 -32.02
C GLY A 384 6.99 -22.59 -33.43
N THR A 385 5.81 -22.52 -34.05
CA THR A 385 5.61 -22.13 -35.46
C THR A 385 5.00 -20.74 -35.65
N ALA A 386 4.46 -20.14 -34.59
CA ALA A 386 3.92 -18.78 -34.62
C ALA A 386 4.73 -17.89 -33.67
N ASP A 387 4.89 -16.63 -34.05
CA ASP A 387 5.45 -15.62 -33.14
C ASP A 387 4.52 -15.51 -31.93
N GLY A 388 5.07 -15.68 -30.73
CA GLY A 388 4.30 -15.54 -29.50
C GLY A 388 3.93 -14.09 -29.20
N ARG A 389 3.10 -13.89 -28.18
CA ARG A 389 2.66 -12.55 -27.76
C ARG A 389 3.82 -11.77 -27.17
N VAL A 390 4.03 -10.55 -27.66
CA VAL A 390 5.09 -9.65 -27.19
C VAL A 390 4.78 -9.18 -25.77
N MET A 391 5.80 -9.22 -24.92
CA MET A 391 5.75 -8.75 -23.54
C MET A 391 6.81 -7.67 -23.37
N SER A 392 6.41 -6.43 -23.11
CA SER A 392 7.34 -5.31 -22.91
C SER A 392 6.89 -4.42 -21.78
N LYS A 393 7.81 -3.60 -21.26
CA LYS A 393 7.54 -2.63 -20.17
C LYS A 393 6.17 -1.97 -20.35
N GLY A 394 5.35 -2.02 -19.31
CA GLY A 394 4.01 -1.43 -19.30
C GLY A 394 2.89 -2.38 -19.73
N HIS A 395 3.18 -3.47 -20.45
CA HIS A 395 2.16 -4.47 -20.76
C HIS A 395 1.69 -5.18 -19.50
N VAL A 396 0.37 -5.36 -19.41
CA VAL A 396 -0.30 -6.08 -18.33
C VAL A 396 -1.13 -7.19 -18.95
N PHE A 397 -1.06 -8.39 -18.38
CA PHE A 397 -1.77 -9.55 -18.89
C PHE A 397 -2.60 -10.22 -17.80
N PHE A 398 -3.80 -10.65 -18.16
CA PHE A 398 -4.57 -11.63 -17.41
C PHE A 398 -4.18 -13.04 -17.83
N LEU A 399 -3.92 -13.91 -16.87
CA LEU A 399 -3.62 -15.32 -17.09
C LEU A 399 -4.67 -16.17 -16.35
N PRO A 400 -5.55 -16.90 -17.07
CA PRO A 400 -6.51 -17.82 -16.49
C PRO A 400 -5.86 -18.88 -15.59
N GLN A 401 -6.59 -19.31 -14.55
CA GLN A 401 -6.19 -20.45 -13.73
C GLN A 401 -5.89 -21.71 -14.56
N GLY A 402 -4.87 -22.46 -14.15
CA GLY A 402 -4.45 -23.72 -14.77
C GLY A 402 -3.58 -23.58 -16.02
N GLU A 403 -3.41 -22.37 -16.56
CA GLU A 403 -2.61 -22.13 -17.76
C GLU A 403 -1.10 -22.14 -17.43
N ILE A 404 -0.33 -22.95 -18.16
CA ILE A 404 1.14 -22.89 -18.15
C ILE A 404 1.56 -21.98 -19.29
N LEU A 405 2.40 -21.00 -18.98
CA LEU A 405 2.89 -20.03 -19.96
C LEU A 405 4.41 -20.20 -20.12
N GLU A 406 4.87 -20.58 -21.31
CA GLU A 406 6.29 -20.50 -21.63
C GLU A 406 6.61 -19.08 -22.09
N ILE A 407 7.58 -18.44 -21.44
CA ILE A 407 8.04 -17.09 -21.76
C ILE A 407 9.54 -17.10 -22.07
N GLN A 408 9.96 -16.21 -22.96
CA GLN A 408 11.35 -16.00 -23.32
C GLN A 408 11.72 -14.53 -23.17
N GLY A 409 12.83 -14.25 -22.49
CA GLY A 409 13.42 -12.91 -22.42
C GLY A 409 13.94 -12.46 -23.78
N GLY A 410 13.82 -11.17 -24.06
CA GLY A 410 14.36 -10.51 -25.25
C GLY A 410 15.87 -10.34 -25.18
N GLU A 411 16.41 -9.34 -25.88
CA GLU A 411 17.85 -9.06 -25.90
C GLU A 411 18.37 -8.49 -24.58
N ASP A 412 17.56 -7.69 -23.89
CA ASP A 412 17.92 -7.07 -22.61
C ASP A 412 17.39 -7.87 -21.40
N GLY A 413 16.72 -9.01 -21.66
CA GLY A 413 15.99 -9.75 -20.63
C GLY A 413 14.60 -9.15 -20.34
N LEU A 414 13.93 -9.69 -19.32
CA LEU A 414 12.57 -9.33 -18.95
C LEU A 414 12.42 -9.34 -17.42
N SER A 415 11.92 -8.24 -16.86
CA SER A 415 11.54 -8.16 -15.45
C SER A 415 10.02 -7.97 -15.35
N ALA A 416 9.35 -8.82 -14.59
CA ALA A 416 7.90 -8.80 -14.45
C ALA A 416 7.46 -9.16 -13.04
N PHE A 417 6.24 -8.76 -12.68
CA PHE A 417 5.55 -9.23 -11.49
C PHE A 417 4.31 -10.03 -11.86
N ARG A 418 3.99 -11.07 -11.10
CA ARG A 418 2.74 -11.82 -11.18
C ARG A 418 2.01 -11.77 -9.84
N ALA A 419 0.79 -11.24 -9.79
CA ALA A 419 -0.11 -11.41 -8.66
C ALA A 419 -1.07 -12.58 -8.93
N SER A 420 -1.34 -13.40 -7.90
CA SER A 420 -2.30 -14.51 -7.94
C SER A 420 -2.83 -14.79 -6.54
N PRO A 421 -3.96 -15.50 -6.34
CA PRO A 421 -4.40 -15.92 -5.01
C PRO A 421 -3.35 -16.78 -4.30
N ASN A 422 -3.28 -16.70 -2.97
CA ASN A 422 -2.36 -17.50 -2.19
C ASN A 422 -2.86 -18.94 -2.10
N GLU A 423 -2.33 -19.83 -2.92
CA GLU A 423 -2.85 -21.20 -3.04
C GLU A 423 -2.75 -22.04 -1.76
N ARG A 424 -1.76 -21.72 -0.91
CA ARG A 424 -1.54 -22.44 0.36
C ARG A 424 -2.68 -22.18 1.34
N LEU A 425 -3.35 -21.03 1.23
CA LEU A 425 -4.40 -20.59 2.14
C LEU A 425 -5.78 -20.53 1.48
N ALA A 426 -5.87 -20.18 0.20
CA ALA A 426 -7.12 -20.08 -0.55
C ALA A 426 -7.91 -21.40 -0.59
N SER A 427 -7.21 -22.54 -0.60
CA SER A 427 -7.84 -23.87 -0.57
C SER A 427 -8.47 -24.25 0.77
N ARG A 428 -8.32 -23.43 1.83
CA ARG A 428 -8.88 -23.69 3.16
C ARG A 428 -10.20 -22.97 3.44
N ASN A 429 -10.61 -22.04 2.57
CA ASN A 429 -11.81 -21.21 2.73
C ASN A 429 -12.84 -21.41 1.60
N ALA A 430 -12.66 -22.44 0.76
CA ALA A 430 -13.63 -22.84 -0.28
C ALA A 430 -14.67 -23.83 0.27
#